data_AF-A0A3M1PYT1-F1
#
_entry.id   AF-A0A3M1PYT1-F1
#
_cell.length_a   1.000
_cell.length_b   1.000
_cell.length_c   1.000
_cell.angle_alpha   90.00
_cell.angle_beta   90.00
_cell.angle_gamma   90.00
#
_symmetry.space_group_name_H-M   'P 1'
#
loop_
_entity.id
_entity.type
_entity.pdbx_description
1 polymer ?
#
loop_
_entity_poly.entity_id
_entity_poly.type
_entity_poly.pdbx_seq_one_letter_code
_entity_poly.pdbx_strand_id
1 'polypeptide(L)'
;METRAEALDFPRRDLRLGVCPDCGFLFNTILDASVQAYSEKYEETQGFSPTFNRFARELVDTLIERHNLRGKRILEIGCGKGEFLIELCARGENDGIGIDPSYRPDRTTHPAAGRIEFIRDLYSERYTHLTADFVCCRHTLEHIGPTLEFMRMVRRAIGDRPETVVFFELPEALRVLREGAFWDIYYEHCSYFTPGALARLFRLADFDPTRIELVYDSQYLLITALPRTPSDAKLPHEESPAEVIREVDAFRTRCAESIAKWAQFVRGAFAKGERVVLWGSGSKGVSFLTTLGISDEIEYVVDINPHKHGRFMPGAGQEIVPPDFLRDYQPSHVIAMNPVYRDEIQAELDRLGVAAQLAAL
;
A
#
# COMPACT_ATOMS: atom_id res chain seq x y z
N MET A 1 18.47 0.53 -1.58
CA MET A 1 19.72 -0.04 -2.15
C MET A 1 20.85 0.05 -1.14
N GLU A 2 21.89 -0.78 -1.27
CA GLU A 2 23.00 -0.82 -0.29
C GLU A 2 23.94 0.38 -0.46
N THR A 3 24.12 0.85 -1.69
CA THR A 3 24.97 2.02 -1.99
C THR A 3 24.22 3.07 -2.80
N ARG A 4 24.71 4.31 -2.75
CA ARG A 4 24.21 5.41 -3.59
C ARG A 4 24.36 5.12 -5.09
N ALA A 5 25.46 4.48 -5.49
CA ALA A 5 25.70 4.15 -6.89
C ALA A 5 24.64 3.14 -7.41
N GLU A 6 24.38 2.08 -6.65
CA GLU A 6 23.31 1.12 -6.97
C GLU A 6 21.93 1.77 -7.00
N ALA A 7 21.65 2.70 -6.07
CA ALA A 7 20.39 3.45 -6.06
C ALA A 7 20.19 4.27 -7.34
N LEU A 8 21.22 4.98 -7.79
CA LEU A 8 21.13 5.81 -8.99
C LEU A 8 21.00 4.98 -10.28
N ASP A 9 21.66 3.82 -10.33
CA ASP A 9 21.62 2.87 -11.44
C ASP A 9 20.37 1.97 -11.44
N PHE A 10 19.53 2.05 -10.40
CA PHE A 10 18.34 1.22 -10.31
C PHE A 10 17.43 1.41 -11.54
N PRO A 11 16.93 0.31 -12.16
CA PRO A 11 16.18 0.39 -13.40
C PRO A 11 14.97 1.31 -13.31
N ARG A 12 14.77 2.12 -14.36
CA ARG A 12 13.60 2.98 -14.53
C ARG A 12 12.82 2.54 -15.75
N ARG A 13 11.50 2.74 -15.69
CA ARG A 13 10.56 2.45 -16.76
C ARG A 13 9.50 3.53 -16.82
N ASP A 14 9.01 3.77 -18.02
CA ASP A 14 7.88 4.68 -18.22
C ASP A 14 6.61 4.08 -17.63
N LEU A 15 5.78 4.92 -17.04
CA LEU A 15 4.47 4.55 -16.53
C LEU A 15 3.41 5.29 -17.34
N ARG A 16 2.42 4.56 -17.85
CA ARG A 16 1.29 5.15 -18.58
C ARG A 16 -0.02 4.64 -18.02
N LEU A 17 -0.68 5.47 -17.20
CA LEU A 17 -2.02 5.18 -16.71
C LEU A 17 -3.04 5.23 -17.84
N GLY A 18 -3.85 4.17 -17.91
CA GLY A 18 -5.06 4.11 -18.73
C GLY A 18 -6.27 3.80 -17.88
N VAL A 19 -7.45 4.14 -18.42
CA VAL A 19 -8.75 3.84 -17.81
C VAL A 19 -9.59 3.04 -18.81
N CYS A 20 -10.22 1.97 -18.37
CA CYS A 20 -11.21 1.25 -19.17
C CYS A 20 -12.53 2.03 -19.18
N PRO A 21 -13.08 2.40 -20.35
CA PRO A 21 -14.33 3.18 -20.42
C PRO A 21 -15.56 2.41 -19.91
N ASP A 22 -15.52 1.08 -19.99
CA ASP A 22 -16.67 0.22 -19.65
C ASP A 22 -16.76 -0.07 -18.14
N CYS A 23 -15.64 -0.23 -17.46
CA CYS A 23 -15.61 -0.61 -16.04
C CYS A 23 -14.86 0.36 -15.14
N GLY A 24 -14.30 1.46 -15.66
CA GLY A 24 -13.56 2.46 -14.87
C GLY A 24 -12.26 1.93 -14.25
N PHE A 25 -11.78 0.76 -14.64
CA PHE A 25 -10.56 0.17 -14.11
C PHE A 25 -9.33 0.95 -14.58
N LEU A 26 -8.47 1.34 -13.63
CA LEU A 26 -7.25 2.11 -13.86
C LEU A 26 -6.04 1.18 -13.77
N PHE A 27 -5.12 1.27 -14.74
CA PHE A 27 -3.96 0.38 -14.79
C PHE A 27 -2.79 0.97 -15.58
N ASN A 28 -1.59 0.43 -15.33
CA ASN A 28 -0.41 0.75 -16.13
C ASN A 28 -0.47 -0.01 -17.48
N THR A 29 -0.73 0.71 -18.56
CA THR A 29 -0.92 0.16 -19.91
C THR A 29 0.35 -0.32 -20.60
N ILE A 30 1.53 -0.05 -20.01
CA ILE A 30 2.85 -0.44 -20.53
C ILE A 30 3.67 -1.19 -19.47
N LEU A 31 2.98 -1.86 -18.55
CA LEU A 31 3.63 -2.66 -17.51
C LEU A 31 4.50 -3.75 -18.13
N ASP A 32 5.75 -3.81 -17.69
CA ASP A 32 6.66 -4.93 -17.88
C ASP A 32 6.85 -5.61 -16.52
N ALA A 33 6.14 -6.71 -16.29
CA ALA A 33 6.22 -7.42 -15.02
C ALA A 33 7.61 -8.06 -14.77
N SER A 34 8.45 -8.21 -15.81
CA SER A 34 9.75 -8.87 -15.69
C SER A 34 10.78 -8.06 -14.90
N VAL A 35 10.54 -6.76 -14.72
CA VAL A 35 11.44 -5.87 -13.96
C VAL A 35 11.04 -5.76 -12.48
N GLN A 36 9.90 -6.34 -12.08
CA GLN A 36 9.49 -6.38 -10.68
C GLN A 36 10.14 -7.59 -9.99
N ALA A 37 10.74 -7.37 -8.83
CA ALA A 37 11.43 -8.40 -8.06
C ALA A 37 10.93 -8.43 -6.61
N TYR A 38 9.88 -9.23 -6.36
CA TYR A 38 9.43 -9.51 -5.00
C TYR A 38 10.32 -10.59 -4.38
N SER A 39 11.06 -10.21 -3.34
CA SER A 39 12.01 -11.09 -2.65
C SER A 39 12.10 -10.73 -1.17
N GLU A 40 12.85 -11.49 -0.40
CA GLU A 40 13.16 -11.19 1.01
C GLU A 40 13.82 -9.81 1.24
N LYS A 41 14.38 -9.18 0.19
CA LYS A 41 14.93 -7.82 0.26
C LYS A 41 13.85 -6.74 0.23
N TYR A 42 12.62 -7.09 -0.12
CA TYR A 42 11.49 -6.17 -0.13
C TYR A 42 11.12 -5.81 1.32
N GLU A 43 11.05 -4.50 1.58
CA GLU A 43 10.82 -3.93 2.91
C GLU A 43 9.61 -2.99 2.88
N GLU A 44 8.44 -3.61 2.97
CA GLU A 44 7.12 -3.01 2.82
C GLU A 44 6.41 -2.73 4.14
N THR A 45 6.89 -3.27 5.25
CA THR A 45 6.18 -3.17 6.53
C THR A 45 5.98 -1.73 6.99
N GLN A 46 4.77 -1.47 7.47
CA GLN A 46 4.36 -0.25 8.17
C GLN A 46 4.30 -0.47 9.69
N GLY A 47 4.65 -1.67 10.17
CA GLY A 47 4.54 -2.13 11.56
C GLY A 47 5.45 -1.42 12.56
N PHE A 48 6.31 -0.50 12.11
CA PHE A 48 7.08 0.38 13.00
C PHE A 48 6.31 1.65 13.41
N SER A 49 5.24 2.02 12.69
CA SER A 49 4.41 3.18 13.05
C SER A 49 3.41 2.82 14.15
N PRO A 50 3.39 3.48 15.31
CA PRO A 50 2.34 3.33 16.30
C PRO A 50 0.95 3.71 15.76
N THR A 51 0.85 4.67 14.83
CA THR A 51 -0.42 5.04 14.18
C THR A 51 -0.95 3.90 13.32
N PHE A 52 -0.12 3.31 12.46
CA PHE A 52 -0.53 2.18 11.63
C PHE A 52 -0.86 0.94 12.48
N ASN A 53 -0.04 0.64 13.50
CA ASN A 53 -0.27 -0.48 14.40
C ASN A 53 -1.62 -0.39 15.12
N ARG A 54 -2.04 0.82 15.52
CA ARG A 54 -3.35 1.04 16.13
C ARG A 54 -4.48 0.71 15.14
N PHE A 55 -4.39 1.26 13.93
CA PHE A 55 -5.34 0.97 12.85
C PHE A 55 -5.42 -0.53 12.55
N ALA A 56 -4.29 -1.22 12.40
CA ALA A 56 -4.25 -2.65 12.11
C ALA A 56 -4.92 -3.49 13.21
N ARG A 57 -4.71 -3.14 14.49
CA ARG A 57 -5.36 -3.82 15.62
C ARG A 57 -6.87 -3.60 15.65
N GLU A 58 -7.31 -2.36 15.44
CA GLU A 58 -8.74 -2.01 15.39
C GLU A 58 -9.45 -2.71 14.22
N LEU A 59 -8.76 -2.83 13.07
CA LEU A 59 -9.25 -3.59 11.93
C LEU A 59 -9.38 -5.09 12.26
N VAL A 60 -8.36 -5.68 12.90
CA VAL A 60 -8.42 -7.09 13.35
C VAL A 60 -9.61 -7.31 14.29
N ASP A 61 -9.80 -6.46 15.29
CA ASP A 61 -10.93 -6.57 16.23
C ASP A 61 -12.27 -6.49 15.49
N THR A 62 -12.39 -5.51 14.59
CA THR A 62 -13.57 -5.33 13.74
C THR A 62 -13.88 -6.59 12.92
N LEU A 63 -12.88 -7.18 12.27
CA LEU A 63 -13.05 -8.37 11.43
C LEU A 63 -13.43 -9.60 12.27
N ILE A 64 -12.79 -9.78 13.44
CA ILE A 64 -13.11 -10.89 14.34
C ILE A 64 -14.55 -10.81 14.81
N GLU A 65 -15.00 -9.64 15.27
CA GLU A 65 -16.37 -9.47 15.76
C GLU A 65 -17.39 -9.62 14.63
N ARG A 66 -17.13 -8.98 13.49
CA ARG A 66 -18.06 -8.94 12.34
C ARG A 66 -18.25 -10.29 11.67
N HIS A 67 -17.20 -11.09 11.59
CA HIS A 67 -17.21 -12.38 10.87
C HIS A 67 -17.09 -13.59 11.79
N ASN A 68 -17.16 -13.39 13.10
CA ASN A 68 -17.00 -14.44 14.11
C ASN A 68 -15.73 -15.29 13.87
N LEU A 69 -14.59 -14.62 13.68
CA LEU A 69 -13.29 -15.26 13.42
C LEU A 69 -12.65 -15.74 14.73
N ARG A 70 -13.30 -16.74 15.35
CA ARG A 70 -12.87 -17.41 16.57
C ARG A 70 -12.64 -18.89 16.30
N GLY A 71 -11.42 -19.38 16.48
CA GLY A 71 -11.07 -20.78 16.20
C GLY A 71 -11.26 -21.18 14.72
N LYS A 72 -11.08 -20.21 13.81
CA LYS A 72 -11.26 -20.35 12.35
C LYS A 72 -9.93 -20.60 11.65
N ARG A 73 -10.02 -20.97 10.38
CA ARG A 73 -8.86 -21.05 9.48
C ARG A 73 -8.78 -19.83 8.57
N ILE A 74 -7.65 -19.13 8.60
CA ILE A 74 -7.42 -17.89 7.86
C ILE A 74 -6.37 -18.14 6.76
N LEU A 75 -6.61 -17.64 5.55
CA LEU A 75 -5.63 -17.58 4.47
C LEU A 75 -5.34 -16.12 4.14
N GLU A 76 -4.10 -15.66 4.31
CA GLU A 76 -3.64 -14.36 3.83
C GLU A 76 -2.75 -14.53 2.59
N ILE A 77 -3.23 -14.01 1.46
CA ILE A 77 -2.49 -13.94 0.20
C ILE A 77 -1.71 -12.62 0.17
N GLY A 78 -0.39 -12.68 0.02
CA GLY A 78 0.48 -11.50 0.13
C GLY A 78 0.64 -11.06 1.59
N CYS A 79 0.98 -11.99 2.47
CA CYS A 79 1.07 -11.72 3.91
C CYS A 79 2.27 -10.84 4.33
N GLY A 80 3.17 -10.48 3.40
CA GLY A 80 4.40 -9.73 3.69
C GLY A 80 5.22 -10.41 4.80
N LYS A 81 5.45 -9.68 5.90
CA LYS A 81 6.13 -10.18 7.10
C LYS A 81 5.22 -10.95 8.08
N GLY A 82 3.94 -11.13 7.75
CA GLY A 82 2.97 -11.94 8.50
C GLY A 82 2.31 -11.23 9.69
N GLU A 83 2.63 -9.95 9.92
CA GLU A 83 2.23 -9.20 11.12
C GLU A 83 0.71 -9.18 11.33
N PHE A 84 -0.05 -8.96 10.25
CA PHE A 84 -1.52 -8.92 10.31
C PHE A 84 -2.12 -10.30 10.59
N LEU A 85 -1.72 -11.35 9.84
CA LEU A 85 -2.16 -12.71 10.09
C LEU A 85 -1.83 -13.19 11.50
N ILE A 86 -0.64 -12.84 12.01
CA ILE A 86 -0.24 -13.14 13.39
C ILE A 86 -1.21 -12.52 14.39
N GLU A 87 -1.52 -11.23 14.26
CA GLU A 87 -2.45 -10.54 15.17
C GLU A 87 -3.86 -11.13 15.10
N LEU A 88 -4.36 -11.40 13.88
CA LEU A 88 -5.66 -12.01 13.64
C LEU A 88 -5.76 -13.43 14.22
N CYS A 89 -4.70 -14.23 14.13
CA CYS A 89 -4.64 -15.58 14.71
C CYS A 89 -4.40 -15.57 16.22
N ALA A 90 -3.65 -14.59 16.73
CA ALA A 90 -3.43 -14.41 18.15
C ALA A 90 -4.74 -14.08 18.86
N ARG A 91 -5.46 -13.05 18.38
CA ARG A 91 -6.67 -12.54 19.02
C ARG A 91 -7.86 -13.46 18.84
N GLY A 92 -8.02 -14.05 17.65
CA GLY A 92 -9.14 -14.95 17.37
C GLY A 92 -8.90 -16.40 17.75
N GLU A 93 -7.72 -16.75 18.28
CA GLU A 93 -7.32 -18.16 18.46
C GLU A 93 -7.46 -18.98 17.16
N ASN A 94 -7.18 -18.33 16.03
CA ASN A 94 -7.30 -18.92 14.70
C ASN A 94 -6.02 -19.68 14.30
N ASP A 95 -6.17 -20.60 13.36
CA ASP A 95 -5.07 -21.18 12.58
C ASP A 95 -4.90 -20.39 11.28
N GLY A 96 -3.65 -20.20 10.85
CA GLY A 96 -3.33 -19.33 9.72
C GLY A 96 -2.53 -20.02 8.63
N ILE A 97 -2.68 -19.54 7.40
CA ILE A 97 -1.76 -19.77 6.28
C ILE A 97 -1.41 -18.43 5.66
N GLY A 98 -0.13 -18.08 5.64
CA GLY A 98 0.37 -16.87 4.99
C GLY A 98 1.21 -17.24 3.77
N ILE A 99 0.93 -16.64 2.62
CA ILE A 99 1.67 -16.92 1.37
C ILE A 99 2.29 -15.63 0.86
N ASP A 100 3.61 -15.51 0.94
CA ASP A 100 4.35 -14.34 0.46
C ASP A 100 5.84 -14.65 0.21
N PRO A 101 6.43 -14.27 -0.95
CA PRO A 101 7.85 -14.51 -1.23
C PRO A 101 8.80 -13.70 -0.34
N SER A 102 8.32 -12.63 0.30
CA SER A 102 9.11 -11.72 1.14
C SER A 102 9.07 -12.07 2.63
N TYR A 103 8.36 -13.13 3.03
CA TYR A 103 8.25 -13.52 4.44
C TYR A 103 9.61 -13.84 5.06
N ARG A 104 9.81 -13.36 6.30
CA ARG A 104 11.08 -13.43 7.04
C ARG A 104 10.86 -14.13 8.39
N PRO A 105 11.15 -15.45 8.52
CA PRO A 105 10.92 -16.18 9.75
C PRO A 105 11.78 -15.68 10.92
N ASP A 106 12.93 -15.07 10.65
CA ASP A 106 13.82 -14.44 11.64
C ASP A 106 13.19 -13.21 12.32
N ARG A 107 12.16 -12.60 11.71
CA ARG A 107 11.45 -11.44 12.26
C ARG A 107 10.19 -11.82 13.04
N THR A 108 9.80 -13.09 13.00
CA THR A 108 8.58 -13.58 13.64
C THR A 108 8.90 -14.12 15.03
N THR A 109 8.51 -13.37 16.07
CA THR A 109 8.77 -13.73 17.48
C THR A 109 7.50 -14.02 18.27
N HIS A 110 6.32 -13.73 17.72
CA HIS A 110 5.06 -13.87 18.43
C HIS A 110 4.66 -15.34 18.61
N PRO A 111 4.24 -15.79 19.81
CA PRO A 111 3.90 -17.20 20.06
C PRO A 111 2.81 -17.78 19.15
N ALA A 112 1.84 -16.95 18.74
CA ALA A 112 0.77 -17.37 17.82
C ALA A 112 1.27 -17.82 16.44
N ALA A 113 2.51 -17.46 16.05
CA ALA A 113 3.12 -17.94 14.81
C ALA A 113 3.24 -19.47 14.77
N GLY A 114 3.26 -20.15 15.92
CA GLY A 114 3.22 -21.62 15.97
C GLY A 114 1.94 -22.25 15.44
N ARG A 115 0.86 -21.47 15.25
CA ARG A 115 -0.40 -21.89 14.61
C ARG A 115 -0.52 -21.46 13.14
N ILE A 116 0.56 -20.91 12.58
CA ILE A 116 0.55 -20.32 11.24
C ILE A 116 1.56 -21.04 10.36
N GLU A 117 1.08 -21.53 9.22
CA GLU A 117 1.94 -22.02 8.15
C GLU A 117 2.33 -20.86 7.23
N PHE A 118 3.62 -20.55 7.13
CA PHE A 118 4.12 -19.54 6.19
C PHE A 118 4.78 -20.19 4.98
N ILE A 119 4.30 -19.84 3.79
CA ILE A 119 4.78 -20.35 2.50
C ILE A 119 5.48 -19.20 1.77
N ARG A 120 6.79 -19.34 1.56
CA ARG A 120 7.61 -18.35 0.83
C ARG A 120 7.48 -18.53 -0.68
N ASP A 121 6.35 -18.11 -1.23
CA ASP A 121 6.03 -18.24 -2.65
C ASP A 121 4.98 -17.20 -3.07
N LEU A 122 4.79 -17.07 -4.39
CA LEU A 122 3.65 -16.36 -4.95
C LEU A 122 2.41 -17.28 -4.93
N TYR A 123 1.26 -16.72 -4.54
CA TYR A 123 0.00 -17.46 -4.64
C TYR A 123 -0.30 -17.80 -6.10
N SER A 124 -0.60 -19.07 -6.36
CA SER A 124 -0.89 -19.59 -7.69
C SER A 124 -1.74 -20.86 -7.61
N GLU A 125 -2.03 -21.49 -8.75
CA GLU A 125 -2.87 -22.68 -8.85
C GLU A 125 -2.39 -23.85 -7.96
N ARG A 126 -1.09 -23.88 -7.62
CA ARG A 126 -0.49 -24.85 -6.69
C ARG A 126 -1.18 -24.87 -5.32
N TYR A 127 -1.74 -23.74 -4.89
CA TYR A 127 -2.31 -23.55 -3.56
C TYR A 127 -3.85 -23.60 -3.55
N THR A 128 -4.48 -23.97 -4.67
CA THR A 128 -5.96 -24.08 -4.77
C THR A 128 -6.56 -25.18 -3.90
N HIS A 129 -5.73 -26.12 -3.41
CA HIS A 129 -6.12 -27.15 -2.47
C HIS A 129 -6.29 -26.64 -1.04
N LEU A 130 -5.77 -25.45 -0.72
CA LEU A 130 -5.90 -24.85 0.60
C LEU A 130 -7.34 -24.40 0.86
N THR A 131 -7.73 -24.47 2.13
CA THR A 131 -9.11 -24.20 2.56
C THR A 131 -9.09 -23.25 3.75
N ALA A 132 -10.02 -22.30 3.79
CA ALA A 132 -10.12 -21.30 4.84
C ALA A 132 -11.58 -20.83 5.02
N ASP A 133 -11.92 -20.42 6.24
CA ASP A 133 -13.17 -19.74 6.56
C ASP A 133 -13.11 -18.26 6.14
N PHE A 134 -11.90 -17.68 6.13
CA PHE A 134 -11.65 -16.29 5.77
C PHE A 134 -10.41 -16.21 4.87
N VAL A 135 -10.58 -15.63 3.69
CA VAL A 135 -9.50 -15.36 2.73
C VAL A 135 -9.28 -13.86 2.67
N CYS A 136 -8.08 -13.39 3.01
CA CYS A 136 -7.72 -11.99 2.89
C CYS A 136 -6.51 -11.72 2.00
N CYS A 137 -6.46 -10.50 1.47
CA CYS A 137 -5.37 -9.98 0.66
C CYS A 137 -5.26 -8.48 0.92
N ARG A 138 -4.14 -8.04 1.48
CA ARG A 138 -3.91 -6.65 1.87
C ARG A 138 -2.71 -6.11 1.12
N HIS A 139 -2.84 -4.91 0.56
CA HIS A 139 -1.76 -4.20 -0.15
C HIS A 139 -1.00 -5.07 -1.16
N THR A 140 -1.74 -5.89 -1.93
CA THR A 140 -1.15 -6.89 -2.82
C THR A 140 -1.87 -6.98 -4.16
N LEU A 141 -3.21 -6.87 -4.24
CA LEU A 141 -3.92 -7.01 -5.53
C LEU A 141 -3.53 -5.92 -6.54
N GLU A 142 -3.17 -4.72 -6.08
CA GLU A 142 -2.65 -3.61 -6.90
C GLU A 142 -1.32 -3.92 -7.60
N HIS A 143 -0.62 -4.95 -7.13
CA HIS A 143 0.64 -5.46 -7.67
C HIS A 143 0.46 -6.69 -8.58
N ILE A 144 -0.77 -7.23 -8.71
CA ILE A 144 -1.05 -8.46 -9.45
C ILE A 144 -1.81 -8.16 -10.74
N GLY A 145 -1.26 -8.57 -11.88
CA GLY A 145 -1.94 -8.55 -13.18
C GLY A 145 -1.78 -9.88 -13.94
N PRO A 146 -2.81 -10.35 -14.69
CA PRO A 146 -4.15 -9.79 -14.85
C PRO A 146 -5.11 -10.04 -13.66
N THR A 147 -5.76 -8.99 -13.16
CA THR A 147 -6.54 -9.00 -11.89
C THR A 147 -7.78 -9.90 -11.93
N LEU A 148 -8.55 -9.91 -13.02
CA LEU A 148 -9.75 -10.75 -13.13
C LEU A 148 -9.42 -12.24 -13.10
N GLU A 149 -8.35 -12.66 -13.78
CA GLU A 149 -7.94 -14.07 -13.79
C GLU A 149 -7.43 -14.52 -12.42
N PHE A 150 -6.72 -13.63 -11.71
CA PHE A 150 -6.34 -13.88 -10.33
C PHE A 150 -7.58 -14.05 -9.42
N MET A 151 -8.54 -13.13 -9.50
CA MET A 151 -9.77 -13.23 -8.69
C MET A 151 -10.59 -14.48 -9.02
N ARG A 152 -10.66 -14.88 -10.30
CA ARG A 152 -11.28 -16.15 -10.72
C ARG A 152 -10.54 -17.37 -10.17
N MET A 153 -9.21 -17.32 -10.09
CA MET A 153 -8.43 -18.38 -9.45
C MET A 153 -8.77 -18.50 -7.96
N VAL A 154 -8.84 -17.36 -7.25
CA VAL A 154 -9.28 -17.32 -5.84
C VAL A 154 -10.71 -17.89 -5.72
N ARG A 155 -11.63 -17.50 -6.60
CA ARG A 155 -13.00 -18.04 -6.61
C ARG A 155 -13.03 -19.55 -6.80
N ARG A 156 -12.27 -20.09 -7.77
CA ARG A 156 -12.15 -21.53 -8.03
C ARG A 156 -11.56 -22.27 -6.83
N ALA A 157 -10.51 -21.73 -6.20
CA ALA A 157 -9.91 -22.30 -4.99
C ALA A 157 -10.91 -22.38 -3.84
N ILE A 158 -11.76 -21.36 -3.67
CA ILE A 158 -12.81 -21.36 -2.64
C ILE A 158 -13.89 -22.42 -2.93
N GLY A 159 -14.26 -22.66 -4.20
CA GLY A 159 -15.24 -23.70 -4.56
C GLY A 159 -16.63 -23.46 -3.94
N ASP A 160 -17.33 -24.53 -3.57
CA ASP A 160 -18.73 -24.48 -3.07
C ASP A 160 -18.80 -24.23 -1.55
N ARG A 161 -18.11 -23.19 -1.08
CA ARG A 161 -18.12 -22.75 0.32
C ARG A 161 -18.75 -21.35 0.43
N PRO A 162 -20.08 -21.23 0.36
CA PRO A 162 -20.77 -19.93 0.26
C PRO A 162 -20.55 -19.02 1.47
N GLU A 163 -20.15 -19.59 2.61
CA GLU A 163 -19.89 -18.87 3.87
C GLU A 163 -18.44 -18.39 4.01
N THR A 164 -17.53 -18.77 3.10
CA THR A 164 -16.14 -18.28 3.15
C THR A 164 -16.13 -16.78 2.87
N VAL A 165 -15.68 -15.98 3.83
CA VAL A 165 -15.59 -14.53 3.66
C VAL A 165 -14.32 -14.19 2.89
N VAL A 166 -14.46 -13.32 1.89
CA VAL A 166 -13.33 -12.78 1.12
C VAL A 166 -13.16 -11.30 1.44
N PHE A 167 -11.98 -10.92 1.89
CA PHE A 167 -11.68 -9.57 2.36
C PHE A 167 -10.43 -8.99 1.70
N PHE A 168 -10.54 -7.83 1.07
CA PHE A 168 -9.40 -7.16 0.45
C PHE A 168 -9.26 -5.74 0.98
N GLU A 169 -8.02 -5.31 1.21
CA GLU A 169 -7.64 -3.94 1.58
C GLU A 169 -6.63 -3.42 0.56
N LEU A 170 -6.95 -2.32 -0.11
CA LEU A 170 -6.18 -1.78 -1.24
C LEU A 170 -6.06 -0.26 -1.12
N PRO A 171 -5.06 0.37 -1.77
CA PRO A 171 -5.02 1.81 -1.93
C PRO A 171 -6.26 2.34 -2.68
N GLU A 172 -6.84 3.43 -2.19
CA GLU A 172 -8.03 4.06 -2.78
C GLU A 172 -7.61 5.06 -3.87
N ALA A 173 -7.94 4.75 -5.14
CA ALA A 173 -7.46 5.52 -6.30
C ALA A 173 -8.28 6.76 -6.63
N LEU A 174 -9.54 6.86 -6.20
CA LEU A 174 -10.39 8.01 -6.50
C LEU A 174 -9.88 9.28 -5.79
N ARG A 175 -9.39 9.13 -4.55
CA ARG A 175 -8.65 10.14 -3.78
C ARG A 175 -7.43 10.61 -4.58
N VAL A 176 -6.64 9.68 -5.12
CA VAL A 176 -5.45 10.01 -5.91
C VAL A 176 -5.79 10.91 -7.10
N LEU A 177 -6.87 10.58 -7.83
CA LEU A 177 -7.36 11.39 -8.94
C LEU A 177 -7.88 12.77 -8.49
N ARG A 178 -8.55 12.82 -7.34
CA ARG A 178 -9.14 14.05 -6.79
C ARG A 178 -8.11 15.02 -6.24
N GLU A 179 -7.06 14.50 -5.61
CA GLU A 179 -6.00 15.31 -4.99
C GLU A 179 -4.90 15.70 -5.98
N GLY A 180 -4.80 15.02 -7.13
CA GLY A 180 -3.62 15.17 -7.99
C GLY A 180 -2.38 14.56 -7.32
N ALA A 181 -2.56 13.51 -6.52
CA ALA A 181 -1.54 12.88 -5.68
C ALA A 181 -0.59 12.01 -6.51
N PHE A 182 0.23 12.63 -7.35
CA PHE A 182 1.16 11.93 -8.25
C PHE A 182 2.11 10.96 -7.52
N TRP A 183 2.41 11.23 -6.24
CA TRP A 183 3.24 10.38 -5.38
C TRP A 183 2.61 9.01 -5.09
N ASP A 184 1.29 8.85 -5.25
CA ASP A 184 0.62 7.55 -5.14
C ASP A 184 0.68 6.71 -6.43
N ILE A 185 1.33 7.22 -7.48
CA ILE A 185 1.48 6.55 -8.77
C ILE A 185 2.94 6.14 -8.95
N TYR A 186 3.18 4.83 -9.03
CA TYR A 186 4.51 4.26 -9.20
C TYR A 186 4.45 2.89 -9.88
N TYR A 187 5.59 2.45 -10.40
CA TYR A 187 5.67 1.35 -11.36
C TYR A 187 5.23 -0.02 -10.80
N GLU A 188 5.43 -0.25 -9.51
CA GLU A 188 5.03 -1.50 -8.84
C GLU A 188 3.51 -1.71 -8.83
N HIS A 189 2.74 -0.63 -8.75
CA HIS A 189 1.28 -0.68 -8.88
C HIS A 189 0.89 -0.85 -10.34
N CYS A 190 0.58 -2.09 -10.73
CA CYS A 190 0.04 -2.37 -12.05
C CYS A 190 -1.43 -1.95 -12.18
N SER A 191 -2.16 -1.89 -11.07
CA SER A 191 -3.61 -1.68 -11.02
C SER A 191 -3.98 -0.69 -9.91
N TYR A 192 -4.96 0.17 -10.18
CA TYR A 192 -5.42 1.22 -9.26
C TYR A 192 -6.93 1.08 -9.09
N PHE A 193 -7.38 0.92 -7.85
CA PHE A 193 -8.76 0.56 -7.57
C PHE A 193 -9.55 1.71 -6.96
N THR A 194 -10.66 2.05 -7.61
CA THR A 194 -11.74 2.85 -7.03
C THR A 194 -12.80 1.91 -6.45
N PRO A 195 -13.66 2.37 -5.52
CA PRO A 195 -14.72 1.56 -4.92
C PRO A 195 -15.59 0.82 -5.95
N GLY A 196 -16.08 1.52 -6.96
CA GLY A 196 -16.90 0.96 -8.01
C GLY A 196 -16.13 -0.02 -8.90
N ALA A 197 -14.88 0.30 -9.28
CA ALA A 197 -14.07 -0.58 -10.13
C ALA A 197 -13.77 -1.90 -9.42
N LEU A 198 -13.46 -1.85 -8.13
CA LEU A 198 -13.23 -3.03 -7.30
C LEU A 198 -14.50 -3.87 -7.13
N ALA A 199 -15.65 -3.24 -6.86
CA ALA A 199 -16.93 -3.92 -6.75
C ALA A 199 -17.28 -4.67 -8.05
N ARG A 200 -17.08 -4.01 -9.21
CA ARG A 200 -17.30 -4.62 -10.53
C ARG A 200 -16.35 -5.79 -10.79
N LEU A 201 -15.07 -5.68 -10.43
CA LEU A 201 -14.11 -6.78 -10.53
C LEU A 201 -14.58 -8.00 -9.72
N PHE A 202 -15.03 -7.80 -8.48
CA PHE A 202 -15.53 -8.89 -7.64
C PHE A 202 -16.77 -9.55 -8.24
N ARG A 203 -17.75 -8.77 -8.70
CA ARG A 203 -18.95 -9.30 -9.38
C ARG A 203 -18.59 -10.09 -10.64
N LEU A 204 -17.64 -9.60 -11.45
CA LEU A 204 -17.15 -10.29 -12.66
C LEU A 204 -16.38 -11.61 -12.36
N ALA A 205 -15.90 -11.76 -11.12
CA ALA A 205 -15.22 -12.95 -10.63
C ALA A 205 -16.14 -13.88 -9.82
N ASP A 206 -17.46 -13.71 -9.94
CA ASP A 206 -18.49 -14.50 -9.24
C ASP A 206 -18.42 -14.43 -7.70
N PHE A 207 -18.05 -13.24 -7.20
CA PHE A 207 -18.24 -12.86 -5.81
C PHE A 207 -19.34 -11.82 -5.67
N ASP A 208 -20.12 -11.92 -4.60
CA ASP A 208 -21.13 -10.95 -4.17
C ASP A 208 -20.52 -9.97 -3.17
N PRO A 209 -20.18 -8.73 -3.56
CA PRO A 209 -19.72 -7.71 -2.61
C PRO A 209 -20.84 -7.39 -1.62
N THR A 210 -20.54 -7.51 -0.34
CA THR A 210 -21.49 -7.23 0.75
C THR A 210 -21.19 -5.90 1.43
N ARG A 211 -19.97 -5.39 1.30
CA ARG A 211 -19.53 -4.17 1.97
C ARG A 211 -18.35 -3.54 1.27
N ILE A 212 -18.37 -2.22 1.21
CA ILE A 212 -17.26 -1.36 0.82
C ILE A 212 -17.11 -0.27 1.89
N GLU A 213 -15.89 -0.05 2.35
CA GLU A 213 -15.55 0.96 3.36
C GLU A 213 -14.30 1.72 2.93
N LEU A 214 -14.27 3.01 3.21
CA LEU A 214 -13.06 3.84 3.11
C LEU A 214 -12.52 4.05 4.52
N VAL A 215 -11.25 3.70 4.72
CA VAL A 215 -10.61 3.74 6.04
C VAL A 215 -9.24 4.40 5.96
N TYR A 216 -8.63 4.63 7.11
CA TYR A 216 -7.30 5.24 7.21
C TYR A 216 -7.22 6.59 6.49
N ASP A 217 -8.18 7.47 6.81
CA ASP A 217 -8.39 8.78 6.15
C ASP A 217 -8.61 8.67 4.62
N SER A 218 -9.43 7.69 4.22
CA SER A 218 -9.71 7.36 2.81
C SER A 218 -8.48 7.00 1.98
N GLN A 219 -7.34 6.68 2.62
CA GLN A 219 -6.17 6.15 1.92
C GLN A 219 -6.39 4.71 1.48
N TYR A 220 -7.21 3.96 2.22
CA TYR A 220 -7.47 2.55 1.97
C TYR A 220 -8.94 2.26 1.71
N LEU A 221 -9.17 1.33 0.79
CA LEU A 221 -10.44 0.78 0.36
C LEU A 221 -10.54 -0.66 0.86
N LEU A 222 -11.55 -0.93 1.69
CA LEU A 222 -11.89 -2.28 2.13
C LEU A 222 -13.06 -2.80 1.31
N ILE A 223 -12.99 -4.06 0.87
CA ILE A 223 -14.12 -4.78 0.30
C ILE A 223 -14.30 -6.13 0.99
N THR A 224 -15.54 -6.45 1.36
CA THR A 224 -15.93 -7.77 1.86
C THR A 224 -16.92 -8.40 0.89
N ALA A 225 -16.72 -9.67 0.54
CA ALA A 225 -17.56 -10.38 -0.39
C ALA A 225 -17.77 -11.85 -0.01
N LEU A 226 -18.78 -12.46 -0.63
CA LEU A 226 -19.11 -13.88 -0.49
C LEU A 226 -19.04 -14.59 -1.86
N PRO A 227 -18.60 -15.85 -1.92
CA PRO A 227 -18.44 -16.64 -3.14
C PRO A 227 -19.77 -17.19 -3.66
N ARG A 228 -20.70 -16.30 -3.99
CA ARG A 228 -22.05 -16.63 -4.47
C ARG A 228 -22.46 -15.70 -5.59
N THR A 229 -23.60 -15.99 -6.22
CA THR A 229 -24.16 -15.14 -7.28
C THR A 229 -24.25 -13.68 -6.81
N PRO A 230 -23.60 -12.75 -7.51
CA PRO A 230 -23.56 -11.35 -7.10
C PRO A 230 -24.92 -10.69 -7.16
N SER A 231 -25.18 -9.81 -6.19
CA SER A 231 -26.27 -8.85 -6.27
C SER A 231 -25.89 -7.67 -7.19
N ASP A 232 -26.86 -7.20 -7.97
CA ASP A 232 -26.77 -5.92 -8.69
C ASP A 232 -26.96 -4.70 -7.78
N ALA A 233 -27.22 -4.92 -6.49
CA ALA A 233 -27.38 -3.85 -5.52
C ALA A 233 -26.08 -3.05 -5.39
N LYS A 234 -26.21 -1.74 -5.58
CA LYS A 234 -25.12 -0.78 -5.44
C LYS A 234 -24.80 -0.56 -3.96
N LEU A 235 -23.54 -0.76 -3.58
CA LEU A 235 -23.02 -0.44 -2.25
C LEU A 235 -22.67 1.05 -2.12
N PRO A 236 -22.53 1.57 -0.89
CA PRO A 236 -21.99 2.89 -0.65
C PRO A 236 -20.64 3.09 -1.36
N HIS A 237 -20.37 4.33 -1.77
CA HIS A 237 -19.15 4.76 -2.47
C HIS A 237 -18.93 4.23 -3.88
N GLU A 238 -19.71 3.25 -4.37
CA GLU A 238 -19.56 2.78 -5.75
C GLU A 238 -19.81 3.94 -6.74
N GLU A 239 -18.78 4.37 -7.44
CA GLU A 239 -18.89 5.32 -8.54
C GLU A 239 -19.11 4.58 -9.88
N SER A 240 -19.78 5.25 -10.82
CA SER A 240 -19.94 4.76 -12.19
C SER A 240 -18.63 4.89 -13.00
N PRO A 241 -18.44 4.09 -14.06
CA PRO A 241 -17.31 4.28 -14.98
C PRO A 241 -17.20 5.72 -15.52
N ALA A 242 -18.33 6.35 -15.85
CA ALA A 242 -18.36 7.74 -16.30
C ALA A 242 -17.87 8.75 -15.25
N GLU A 243 -18.13 8.49 -13.96
CA GLU A 243 -17.57 9.30 -12.88
C GLU A 243 -16.05 9.17 -12.79
N VAL A 244 -15.50 7.95 -12.89
CA VAL A 244 -14.05 7.74 -12.90
C VAL A 244 -13.40 8.46 -14.07
N ILE A 245 -13.97 8.36 -15.29
CA ILE A 245 -13.43 9.00 -16.49
C ILE A 245 -13.33 10.52 -16.31
N ARG A 246 -14.37 11.16 -15.75
CA ARG A 246 -14.33 12.61 -15.45
C ARG A 246 -13.22 12.97 -14.47
N GLU A 247 -12.97 12.14 -13.45
CA GLU A 247 -11.89 12.38 -12.50
C GLU A 247 -10.51 12.14 -13.13
N VAL A 248 -10.37 11.19 -14.06
CA VAL A 248 -9.14 10.98 -14.85
C VAL A 248 -8.85 12.20 -15.74
N ASP A 249 -9.87 12.74 -16.41
CA ASP A 249 -9.71 13.93 -17.23
C ASP A 249 -9.26 15.14 -16.38
N ALA A 250 -9.88 15.34 -15.22
CA ALA A 250 -9.52 16.39 -14.27
C ALA A 250 -8.13 16.16 -13.64
N PHE A 251 -7.76 14.91 -13.40
CA PHE A 251 -6.49 14.53 -12.79
C PHE A 251 -5.29 15.04 -13.59
N ARG A 252 -5.37 15.11 -14.92
CA ARG A 252 -4.27 15.63 -15.76
C ARG A 252 -3.85 17.05 -15.34
N THR A 253 -4.83 17.92 -15.10
CA THR A 253 -4.59 19.29 -14.66
C THR A 253 -4.13 19.32 -13.20
N ARG A 254 -4.86 18.65 -12.29
CA ARG A 254 -4.53 18.63 -10.85
C ARG A 254 -3.13 18.07 -10.57
N CYS A 255 -2.76 17.01 -11.29
CA CYS A 255 -1.45 16.37 -11.21
C CYS A 255 -0.34 17.35 -11.64
N ALA A 256 -0.52 18.03 -12.78
CA ALA A 256 0.46 19.01 -13.25
C ALA A 256 0.62 20.18 -12.27
N GLU A 257 -0.49 20.68 -11.70
CA GLU A 257 -0.47 21.73 -10.68
C GLU A 257 0.22 21.26 -9.39
N SER A 258 -0.05 20.03 -8.94
CA SER A 258 0.58 19.44 -7.76
C SER A 258 2.09 19.24 -7.94
N ILE A 259 2.52 18.72 -9.09
CA ILE A 259 3.94 18.60 -9.46
C ILE A 259 4.61 19.97 -9.43
N ALA A 260 4.00 20.98 -10.09
CA ALA A 260 4.55 22.33 -10.14
C ALA A 260 4.66 22.96 -8.74
N LYS A 261 3.62 22.82 -7.92
CA LYS A 261 3.57 23.32 -6.53
C LYS A 261 4.71 22.74 -5.69
N TRP A 262 4.87 21.43 -5.68
CA TRP A 262 5.89 20.78 -4.85
C TRP A 262 7.31 21.02 -5.38
N ALA A 263 7.51 21.03 -6.70
CA ALA A 263 8.78 21.42 -7.29
C ALA A 263 9.17 22.87 -6.92
N GLN A 264 8.22 23.80 -6.98
CA GLN A 264 8.45 25.20 -6.60
C GLN A 264 8.77 25.33 -5.11
N PHE A 265 8.07 24.61 -4.25
CA PHE A 265 8.33 24.60 -2.81
C PHE A 265 9.76 24.13 -2.50
N VAL A 266 10.14 22.94 -2.97
CA VAL A 266 11.45 22.34 -2.67
C VAL A 266 12.59 23.20 -3.22
N ARG A 267 12.53 23.57 -4.50
CA ARG A 267 13.57 24.40 -5.14
C ARG A 267 13.63 25.80 -4.54
N GLY A 268 12.49 26.35 -4.14
CA GLY A 268 12.40 27.64 -3.47
C GLY A 268 13.07 27.64 -2.08
N ALA A 269 12.86 26.59 -1.29
CA ALA A 269 13.55 26.39 -0.01
C ALA A 269 15.07 26.23 -0.22
N PHE A 270 15.46 25.36 -1.16
CA PHE A 270 16.87 25.14 -1.49
C PHE A 270 17.59 26.43 -1.92
N ALA A 271 16.96 27.25 -2.77
CA ALA A 271 17.52 28.54 -3.21
C ALA A 271 17.71 29.56 -2.07
N LYS A 272 16.99 29.41 -0.95
CA LYS A 272 17.16 30.22 0.27
C LYS A 272 18.21 29.66 1.22
N GLY A 273 18.81 28.50 0.91
CA GLY A 273 19.69 27.77 1.81
C GLY A 273 18.95 27.05 2.94
N GLU A 274 17.63 26.89 2.82
CA GLU A 274 16.81 26.12 3.76
C GLU A 274 16.95 24.62 3.46
N ARG A 275 17.06 23.81 4.51
CA ARG A 275 17.19 22.35 4.38
C ARG A 275 15.82 21.70 4.38
N VAL A 276 15.57 20.81 3.43
CA VAL A 276 14.32 20.04 3.31
C VAL A 276 14.66 18.56 3.45
N VAL A 277 13.88 17.84 4.27
CA VAL A 277 13.92 16.37 4.35
C VAL A 277 12.56 15.78 4.02
N LEU A 278 12.58 14.59 3.43
CA LEU A 278 11.40 13.75 3.24
C LEU A 278 11.21 12.86 4.46
N TRP A 279 9.97 12.64 4.91
CA TRP A 279 9.67 11.64 5.94
C TRP A 279 8.80 10.52 5.35
N GLY A 280 9.41 9.35 5.20
CA GLY A 280 8.85 8.14 4.60
C GLY A 280 9.61 7.71 3.35
N SER A 281 10.34 6.59 3.43
CA SER A 281 11.15 6.03 2.35
C SER A 281 10.43 4.96 1.51
N GLY A 282 9.11 4.86 1.64
CA GLY A 282 8.29 3.96 0.83
C GLY A 282 8.12 4.43 -0.62
N SER A 283 7.31 3.70 -1.38
CA SER A 283 7.06 3.96 -2.81
C SER A 283 6.56 5.38 -3.11
N LYS A 284 5.79 5.98 -2.19
CA LYS A 284 5.39 7.39 -2.26
C LYS A 284 6.58 8.33 -2.33
N GLY A 285 7.59 8.11 -1.49
CA GLY A 285 8.79 8.92 -1.47
C GLY A 285 9.65 8.74 -2.73
N VAL A 286 9.72 7.51 -3.25
CA VAL A 286 10.37 7.23 -4.54
C VAL A 286 9.68 8.00 -5.67
N SER A 287 8.35 7.90 -5.77
CA SER A 287 7.57 8.61 -6.79
C SER A 287 7.72 10.13 -6.67
N PHE A 288 7.70 10.67 -5.44
CA PHE A 288 7.89 12.10 -5.18
C PHE A 288 9.24 12.59 -5.72
N LEU A 289 10.33 11.94 -5.32
CA LEU A 289 11.69 12.34 -5.70
C LEU A 289 11.92 12.19 -7.21
N THR A 290 11.51 11.05 -7.79
CA THR A 290 11.77 10.74 -9.20
C THR A 290 10.92 11.59 -10.15
N THR A 291 9.64 11.80 -9.84
CA THR A 291 8.73 12.62 -10.65
C THR A 291 9.13 14.09 -10.66
N LEU A 292 9.56 14.64 -9.51
CA LEU A 292 9.99 16.03 -9.43
C LEU A 292 11.40 16.27 -10.00
N GLY A 293 12.17 15.19 -10.20
CA GLY A 293 13.58 15.26 -10.60
C GLY A 293 14.43 15.93 -9.52
N ILE A 294 14.14 15.66 -8.25
CA ILE A 294 14.89 16.20 -7.10
C ILE A 294 16.12 15.34 -6.85
N SER A 295 17.28 15.98 -6.73
CA SER A 295 18.52 15.33 -6.31
C SER A 295 19.12 16.07 -5.12
N ASP A 296 19.83 17.16 -5.38
CA ASP A 296 20.62 17.86 -4.36
C ASP A 296 19.72 18.74 -3.47
N GLU A 297 18.49 19.00 -3.90
CA GLU A 297 17.55 19.82 -3.13
C GLU A 297 16.98 19.09 -1.89
N ILE A 298 17.02 17.76 -1.87
CA ILE A 298 16.69 16.92 -0.71
C ILE A 298 17.78 15.87 -0.57
N GLU A 299 18.62 16.00 0.45
CA GLU A 299 19.79 15.13 0.65
C GLU A 299 19.43 13.81 1.36
N TYR A 300 18.49 13.88 2.32
CA TYR A 300 18.15 12.77 3.20
C TYR A 300 16.64 12.49 3.22
N VAL A 301 16.32 11.20 3.37
CA VAL A 301 14.97 10.70 3.66
C VAL A 301 14.97 10.09 5.06
N VAL A 302 14.05 10.54 5.91
CA VAL A 302 13.86 10.00 7.25
C VAL A 302 12.90 8.82 7.18
N ASP A 303 13.24 7.73 7.85
CA ASP A 303 12.33 6.59 8.02
C ASP A 303 12.44 6.03 9.43
N ILE A 304 11.31 5.59 10.00
CA ILE A 304 11.28 5.00 11.34
C ILE A 304 11.62 3.51 11.33
N ASN A 305 11.58 2.85 10.16
CA ASN A 305 11.93 1.44 10.02
C ASN A 305 13.46 1.26 10.08
N PRO A 306 14.01 0.63 11.13
CA PRO A 306 15.45 0.46 11.30
C PRO A 306 16.09 -0.40 10.21
N HIS A 307 15.33 -1.26 9.53
CA HIS A 307 15.84 -2.09 8.43
C HIS A 307 16.15 -1.28 7.16
N LYS A 308 15.69 -0.03 7.10
CA LYS A 308 15.95 0.89 5.97
C LYS A 308 17.09 1.87 6.23
N HIS A 309 17.58 1.98 7.46
CA HIS A 309 18.65 2.94 7.80
C HIS A 309 19.98 2.61 7.11
N GLY A 310 20.69 3.62 6.63
CA GLY A 310 21.93 3.47 5.86
C GLY A 310 21.74 2.89 4.46
N ARG A 311 20.48 2.74 4.01
CA ARG A 311 20.14 2.37 2.63
C ARG A 311 19.89 3.63 1.80
N PHE A 312 19.78 3.46 0.49
CA PHE A 312 19.56 4.56 -0.45
C PHE A 312 18.27 4.40 -1.26
N MET A 313 17.57 5.51 -1.50
CA MET A 313 16.32 5.59 -2.26
C MET A 313 16.54 5.18 -3.72
N PRO A 314 15.83 4.17 -4.25
CA PRO A 314 15.99 3.74 -5.64
C PRO A 314 15.63 4.87 -6.62
N GLY A 315 16.42 5.02 -7.68
CA GLY A 315 16.24 6.03 -8.73
C GLY A 315 16.64 7.45 -8.34
N ALA A 316 16.78 7.78 -7.07
CA ALA A 316 17.06 9.15 -6.63
C ALA A 316 18.35 9.27 -5.78
N GLY A 317 18.74 8.22 -5.05
CA GLY A 317 20.05 8.11 -4.40
C GLY A 317 20.19 8.83 -3.06
N GLN A 318 19.12 9.36 -2.48
CA GLN A 318 19.12 9.92 -1.13
C GLN A 318 19.34 8.82 -0.09
N GLU A 319 20.12 9.13 0.95
CA GLU A 319 20.32 8.23 2.06
C GLU A 319 19.10 8.23 2.98
N ILE A 320 18.76 7.03 3.47
CA ILE A 320 17.68 6.81 4.42
C ILE A 320 18.28 6.82 5.83
N VAL A 321 17.86 7.78 6.65
CA VAL A 321 18.42 8.05 7.98
C VAL A 321 17.39 7.86 9.09
N PRO A 322 17.84 7.52 10.32
CA PRO A 322 16.95 7.47 11.49
C PRO A 322 16.44 8.86 11.88
N PRO A 323 15.28 8.98 12.56
CA PRO A 323 14.77 10.25 13.06
C PRO A 323 15.77 11.01 13.94
N ASP A 324 16.53 10.31 14.79
CA ASP A 324 17.50 10.94 15.70
C ASP A 324 18.59 11.74 14.97
N PHE A 325 18.88 11.45 13.70
CA PHE A 325 19.78 12.24 12.84
C PHE A 325 19.36 13.71 12.75
N LEU A 326 18.05 13.99 12.85
CA LEU A 326 17.53 15.35 12.74
C LEU A 326 17.94 16.26 13.90
N ARG A 327 18.36 15.71 15.05
CA ARG A 327 18.85 16.50 16.20
C ARG A 327 20.02 17.38 15.81
N ASP A 328 20.92 16.84 15.01
CA ASP A 328 22.13 17.53 14.54
C ASP A 328 21.89 18.19 13.18
N TYR A 329 21.12 17.54 12.30
CA TYR A 329 20.87 18.07 10.95
C TYR A 329 19.94 19.29 10.93
N GLN A 330 19.00 19.42 11.88
CA GLN A 330 18.11 20.57 12.07
C GLN A 330 17.52 21.11 10.75
N PRO A 331 16.67 20.35 10.06
CA PRO A 331 16.07 20.81 8.81
C PRO A 331 15.12 21.99 9.04
N SER A 332 14.97 22.85 8.02
CA SER A 332 13.97 23.92 8.04
C SER A 332 12.57 23.39 7.73
N HIS A 333 12.48 22.34 6.89
CA HIS A 333 11.22 21.75 6.44
C HIS A 333 11.27 20.23 6.51
N VAL A 334 10.17 19.63 6.95
CA VAL A 334 9.90 18.19 6.82
C VAL A 334 8.66 18.01 5.96
N ILE A 335 8.75 17.17 4.93
CA ILE A 335 7.61 16.78 4.10
C ILE A 335 7.22 15.35 4.47
N ALA A 336 6.08 15.18 5.14
CA ALA A 336 5.51 13.88 5.45
C ALA A 336 4.78 13.28 4.24
N MET A 337 5.14 12.06 3.85
CA MET A 337 4.58 11.39 2.67
C MET A 337 3.13 10.92 2.82
N ASN A 338 2.54 11.02 4.01
CA ASN A 338 1.14 10.70 4.24
C ASN A 338 0.62 11.54 5.43
N PRO A 339 -0.50 12.29 5.26
CA PRO A 339 -1.04 13.16 6.30
C PRO A 339 -1.53 12.41 7.53
N VAL A 340 -1.86 11.11 7.42
CA VAL A 340 -2.25 10.28 8.57
C VAL A 340 -1.17 10.22 9.65
N TYR A 341 0.11 10.36 9.26
CA TYR A 341 1.23 10.34 10.21
C TYR A 341 1.61 11.72 10.74
N ARG A 342 0.88 12.79 10.39
CA ARG A 342 1.28 14.17 10.72
C ARG A 342 1.48 14.36 12.22
N ASP A 343 0.55 13.88 13.04
CA ASP A 343 0.61 14.06 14.49
C ASP A 343 1.72 13.20 15.13
N GLU A 344 1.95 11.99 14.62
CA GLU A 344 3.05 11.12 15.03
C GLU A 344 4.41 11.76 14.72
N ILE A 345 4.56 12.29 13.50
CA ILE A 345 5.79 12.95 13.05
C ILE A 345 6.02 14.25 13.83
N GLN A 346 4.98 15.06 14.05
CA GLN A 346 5.11 16.29 14.83
C GLN A 346 5.56 16.00 16.26
N ALA A 347 4.95 15.01 16.93
CA ALA A 347 5.36 14.62 18.27
C ALA A 347 6.81 14.14 18.33
N GLU A 348 7.27 13.43 17.29
CA GLU A 348 8.67 13.00 17.19
C GLU A 348 9.62 14.19 16.97
N LEU A 349 9.28 15.14 16.09
CA LEU A 349 10.06 16.37 15.90
C LEU A 349 10.19 17.19 17.20
N ASP A 350 9.10 17.31 17.95
CA ASP A 350 9.07 18.01 19.24
C ASP A 350 9.99 17.29 20.27
N ARG A 351 9.93 15.95 20.33
CA ARG A 351 10.80 15.13 21.19
C ARG A 351 12.29 15.27 20.84
N LEU A 352 12.59 15.44 19.55
CA LEU A 352 13.94 15.63 19.05
C LEU A 352 14.45 17.07 19.23
N GLY A 353 13.56 18.03 19.54
CA GLY A 353 13.90 19.45 19.60
C GLY A 353 14.16 20.05 18.22
N VAL A 354 13.43 19.59 17.20
CA VAL A 354 13.57 20.03 15.80
C VAL A 354 12.43 20.99 15.46
N ALA A 355 12.76 22.26 15.23
CA ALA A 355 11.78 23.32 14.97
C ALA A 355 11.37 23.45 13.48
N ALA A 356 11.32 22.34 12.76
CA ALA A 356 11.04 22.32 11.32
C ALA A 356 9.56 22.59 11.02
N GLN A 357 9.29 23.23 9.88
CA GLN A 357 7.92 23.34 9.37
C GLN A 357 7.50 21.99 8.77
N LEU A 358 6.46 21.39 9.35
CA LEU A 358 5.89 20.13 8.88
C LEU A 358 4.81 20.38 7.83
N ALA A 359 5.10 20.01 6.59
CA ALA A 359 4.12 19.87 5.53
C ALA A 359 3.75 18.40 5.36
N ALA A 360 2.49 18.10 5.06
CA ALA A 360 2.04 16.76 4.69
C ALA A 360 1.42 16.81 3.30
N LEU A 361 1.62 15.73 2.53
CA LEU A 361 1.09 15.57 1.17
C LEU A 361 -0.43 15.53 1.12
#